data_AF-A0A9D9LMT5-F1
#
_entry.id   AF-A0A9D9LMT5-F1
#
_cell.length_a   1.000
_cell.length_b   1.000
_cell.length_c   1.000
_cell.angle_alpha   90.00
_cell.angle_beta   90.00
_cell.angle_gamma   90.00
#
_symmetry.space_group_name_H-M   'P 1'
#
loop_
_entity.id
_entity.type
_entity.pdbx_description
1 polymer ?
#
loop_
_entity_poly.entity_id
_entity_poly.type
_entity_poly.pdbx_seq_one_letter_code
_entity_poly.pdbx_strand_id
1 'polypeptide(L)'
;MPKLVLVAVGGNALIRAGQKGTAQEQFENAVDTARAVVRLLKAGYRVVLTHGNGPQVGASLTRSEVAAPYAYRLPLDCCVAATQGEIGYVLQYAMWQALQAEGMRTPVVTLITQVRVDAGDPAFARPTKPIGPFYTRDVAERYRDLFEWHMAEDSSRGYRRVVPSPEPKEIVELEAIQACVERGLVVIAGGGGGWTS
;
A
#
# COMPACT_ATOMS: atom_id res chain seq x y z
N MET A 1 17.21 5.02 -25.44
CA MET A 1 16.01 4.48 -24.78
C MET A 1 15.69 5.35 -23.56
N PRO A 2 14.41 5.63 -23.25
CA PRO A 2 14.04 6.36 -22.04
C PRO A 2 14.51 5.59 -20.79
N LYS A 3 15.10 6.26 -19.80
CA LYS A 3 15.50 5.62 -18.55
C LYS A 3 14.26 5.30 -17.71
N LEU A 4 14.26 4.14 -17.05
CA LEU A 4 13.22 3.75 -16.11
C LEU A 4 13.56 4.22 -14.70
N VAL A 5 12.58 4.80 -14.00
CA VAL A 5 12.67 5.17 -12.58
C VAL A 5 11.57 4.45 -11.81
N LEU A 6 11.95 3.79 -10.72
CA LEU A 6 11.03 3.26 -9.72
C LEU A 6 10.87 4.29 -8.60
N VAL A 7 9.64 4.70 -8.32
CA VAL A 7 9.30 5.66 -7.26
C VAL A 7 8.55 4.92 -6.16
N ALA A 8 9.13 4.87 -4.96
CA ALA A 8 8.47 4.28 -3.79
C ALA A 8 7.76 5.35 -2.94
N VAL A 9 6.43 5.30 -2.93
CA VAL A 9 5.57 6.18 -2.14
C VAL A 9 5.38 5.56 -0.76
N GLY A 10 5.96 6.18 0.29
CA GLY A 10 5.79 5.68 1.65
C GLY A 10 4.31 5.66 2.08
N GLY A 11 3.92 4.75 2.97
CA GLY A 11 2.53 4.72 3.49
C GLY A 11 2.13 6.05 4.18
N ASN A 12 3.11 6.72 4.80
CA ASN A 12 2.92 8.05 5.42
C ASN A 12 2.86 9.20 4.40
N ALA A 13 3.18 8.95 3.13
CA ALA A 13 3.04 9.93 2.08
C ALA A 13 1.56 10.14 1.71
N LEU A 14 0.69 9.15 1.97
CA LEU A 14 -0.75 9.27 1.76
C LEU A 14 -1.52 9.62 3.03
N ILE A 15 -1.02 9.22 4.21
CA ILE A 15 -1.60 9.64 5.50
C ILE A 15 -0.49 10.28 6.33
N ARG A 16 -0.52 11.62 6.43
CA ARG A 16 0.47 12.38 7.19
C ARG A 16 0.18 12.30 8.70
N ALA A 17 1.19 12.59 9.52
CA ALA A 17 1.03 12.61 10.97
C ALA A 17 -0.07 13.59 11.39
N GLY A 18 -1.00 13.14 12.23
CA GLY A 18 -2.13 13.95 12.72
C GLY A 18 -3.37 13.94 11.81
N GLN A 19 -3.31 13.38 10.61
CA GLN A 19 -4.48 13.24 9.74
C GLN A 19 -5.34 12.03 10.13
N LYS A 20 -6.63 12.10 9.80
CA LYS A 20 -7.57 11.00 10.04
C LYS A 20 -7.45 9.89 8.99
N GLY A 21 -6.85 10.19 7.85
CA GLY A 21 -6.66 9.25 6.74
C GLY A 21 -7.90 9.10 5.87
N THR A 22 -8.76 10.12 5.82
CA THR A 22 -9.93 10.17 4.94
C THR A 22 -9.51 10.07 3.47
N ALA A 23 -10.44 9.64 2.61
CA ALA A 23 -10.19 9.57 1.17
C ALA A 23 -9.75 10.93 0.59
N GLN A 24 -10.34 12.02 1.07
CA GLN A 24 -9.98 13.37 0.66
C GLN A 24 -8.55 13.75 1.09
N GLU A 25 -8.17 13.52 2.35
CA GLU A 25 -6.79 13.79 2.81
C GLU A 25 -5.77 12.97 2.00
N GLN A 26 -6.06 11.68 1.76
CA GLN A 26 -5.18 10.82 0.96
C GLN A 26 -5.05 11.33 -0.48
N PHE A 27 -6.13 11.85 -1.06
CA PHE A 27 -6.11 12.44 -2.39
C PHE A 27 -5.27 13.73 -2.45
N GLU A 28 -5.49 14.65 -1.52
CA GLU A 28 -4.73 15.90 -1.43
C GLU A 28 -3.22 15.62 -1.30
N ASN A 29 -2.87 14.61 -0.50
CA ASN A 29 -1.48 14.19 -0.34
C ASN A 29 -0.89 13.52 -1.60
N ALA A 30 -1.71 12.81 -2.37
CA ALA A 30 -1.30 12.18 -3.63
C ALA A 30 -0.96 13.20 -4.73
N VAL A 31 -1.49 14.42 -4.67
CA VAL A 31 -1.22 15.49 -5.65
C VAL A 31 0.27 15.82 -5.73
N ASP A 32 0.97 15.87 -4.60
CA ASP A 32 2.40 16.18 -4.58
C ASP A 32 3.23 15.09 -5.27
N THR A 33 2.84 13.82 -5.07
CA THR A 33 3.42 12.66 -5.77
C THR A 33 3.15 12.76 -7.26
N ALA A 34 1.91 13.04 -7.66
CA ALA A 34 1.52 13.16 -9.05
C ALA A 34 2.32 14.26 -9.79
N ARG A 35 2.47 15.44 -9.17
CA ARG A 35 3.29 16.54 -9.72
C ARG A 35 4.76 16.13 -9.88
N ALA A 36 5.32 15.40 -8.93
CA ALA A 36 6.68 14.90 -9.03
C ALA A 36 6.84 13.91 -10.20
N VAL A 37 5.89 13.00 -10.38
CA VAL A 37 5.87 12.06 -11.51
C VAL A 37 5.78 12.78 -12.84
N VAL A 38 4.90 13.78 -12.96
CA VAL A 38 4.77 14.59 -14.18
C VAL A 38 6.09 15.26 -14.57
N ARG A 39 6.86 15.77 -13.59
CA ARG A 39 8.21 16.31 -13.86
C ARG A 39 9.17 15.26 -14.40
N LEU A 40 9.13 14.03 -13.89
CA LEU A 40 9.94 12.91 -14.40
C LEU A 40 9.56 12.57 -15.84
N LEU A 41 8.26 12.51 -16.14
CA LEU A 41 7.77 12.25 -17.49
C LEU A 41 8.22 13.34 -18.48
N LYS A 42 8.11 14.62 -18.10
CA LYS A 42 8.58 15.75 -18.92
C LYS A 42 10.10 15.72 -19.13
N ALA A 43 10.85 15.16 -18.19
CA ALA A 43 12.29 14.93 -18.33
C ALA A 43 12.65 13.66 -19.15
N GLY A 44 11.66 12.96 -19.71
CA GLY A 44 11.85 11.82 -20.60
C GLY A 44 12.07 10.47 -19.89
N TYR A 45 11.71 10.37 -18.61
CA TYR A 45 11.76 9.10 -17.88
C TYR A 45 10.48 8.28 -18.08
N ARG A 46 10.61 6.96 -18.04
CA ARG A 46 9.50 6.03 -17.77
C ARG A 46 9.39 5.84 -16.26
N VAL A 47 8.17 5.75 -15.74
CA VAL A 47 7.93 5.72 -14.29
C VAL A 47 7.11 4.49 -13.91
N VAL A 48 7.61 3.74 -12.93
CA VAL A 48 6.84 2.78 -12.15
C VAL A 48 6.72 3.33 -10.74
N LEU A 49 5.51 3.35 -10.20
CA LEU A 49 5.25 3.67 -8.80
C LEU A 49 5.01 2.39 -8.03
N THR A 50 5.57 2.31 -6.83
CA THR A 50 5.14 1.39 -5.79
C THR A 50 4.72 2.18 -4.57
N HIS A 51 3.96 1.57 -3.66
CA HIS A 51 3.51 2.25 -2.46
C HIS A 51 3.44 1.32 -1.25
N GLY A 52 3.67 1.89 -0.07
CA GLY A 52 3.29 1.25 1.20
C GLY A 52 1.77 1.31 1.42
N ASN A 53 1.25 0.46 2.31
CA ASN A 53 -0.17 0.44 2.68
C ASN A 53 -0.41 0.30 4.20
N GLY A 54 0.62 0.45 5.05
CA GLY A 54 0.56 0.09 6.48
C GLY A 54 -0.64 0.70 7.25
N PRO A 55 -0.92 2.01 7.14
CA PRO A 55 -2.12 2.60 7.71
C PRO A 55 -3.42 2.06 7.09
N GLN A 56 -3.48 1.97 5.76
CA GLN A 56 -4.68 1.56 5.02
C GLN A 56 -5.05 0.08 5.27
N VAL A 57 -4.06 -0.82 5.29
CA VAL A 57 -4.29 -2.26 5.53
C VAL A 57 -4.70 -2.51 6.98
N GLY A 58 -4.16 -1.75 7.93
CA GLY A 58 -4.62 -1.79 9.32
C GLY A 58 -6.08 -1.35 9.46
N ALA A 59 -6.48 -0.28 8.76
CA ALA A 59 -7.87 0.15 8.72
C ALA A 59 -8.78 -0.86 8.02
N SER A 60 -8.34 -1.45 6.90
CA SER A 60 -9.08 -2.46 6.15
C SER A 60 -9.33 -3.72 6.98
N LEU A 61 -8.30 -4.23 7.65
CA LEU A 61 -8.42 -5.35 8.59
C LEU A 61 -9.40 -5.04 9.73
N THR A 62 -9.26 -3.86 10.34
CA THR A 62 -10.18 -3.43 11.42
C THR A 62 -11.63 -3.39 10.94
N ARG A 63 -11.89 -2.83 9.74
CA ARG A 63 -13.23 -2.84 9.13
C ARG A 63 -13.74 -4.26 8.95
N SER A 64 -12.90 -5.16 8.44
CA SER A 64 -13.28 -6.55 8.22
C SER A 64 -13.59 -7.30 9.53
N GLU A 65 -12.85 -7.04 10.60
CA GLU A 65 -13.01 -7.71 11.88
C GLU A 65 -14.25 -7.20 12.62
N VAL A 66 -14.48 -5.88 12.60
CA VAL A 66 -15.67 -5.27 13.21
C VAL A 66 -16.95 -5.63 12.45
N ALA A 67 -16.89 -5.76 11.12
CA ALA A 67 -18.04 -6.11 10.30
C ALA A 67 -18.32 -7.62 10.23
N ALA A 68 -17.50 -8.48 10.85
CA ALA A 68 -17.62 -9.93 10.79
C ALA A 68 -19.01 -10.51 11.17
N PRO A 69 -19.80 -9.90 12.09
CA PRO A 69 -21.17 -10.35 12.35
C PRO A 69 -22.18 -10.09 11.20
N TYR A 70 -21.83 -9.20 10.26
CA TYR A 70 -22.72 -8.74 9.19
C TYR A 70 -22.19 -9.10 7.78
N ALA A 71 -20.90 -9.34 7.64
CA ALA A 71 -20.23 -9.72 6.40
C ALA A 71 -19.07 -10.69 6.70
N TYR A 72 -18.65 -11.46 5.71
CA TYR A 72 -17.53 -12.40 5.89
C TYR A 72 -16.22 -11.66 6.20
N ARG A 73 -15.38 -12.27 7.05
CA ARG A 73 -14.06 -11.74 7.39
C ARG A 73 -13.08 -11.98 6.24
N LEU A 74 -12.38 -10.93 5.84
CA LEU A 74 -11.27 -10.97 4.89
C LEU A 74 -9.95 -11.26 5.62
N PRO A 75 -9.12 -12.18 5.10
CA PRO A 75 -7.77 -12.37 5.57
C PRO A 75 -6.83 -11.21 5.15
N LEU A 76 -5.64 -11.16 5.74
CA LEU A 76 -4.67 -10.07 5.56
C LEU A 76 -4.27 -9.87 4.09
N ASP A 77 -4.04 -10.95 3.35
CA ASP A 77 -3.71 -10.94 1.92
C ASP A 77 -4.83 -10.31 1.08
N CYS A 78 -6.11 -10.66 1.34
CA CYS A 78 -7.24 -9.99 0.70
C CYS A 78 -7.32 -8.50 1.07
N CYS A 79 -7.07 -8.14 2.34
CA CYS A 79 -6.99 -6.74 2.74
C CYS A 79 -5.83 -6.01 2.06
N VAL A 80 -4.67 -6.64 1.88
CA VAL A 80 -3.54 -6.10 1.10
C VAL A 80 -4.00 -5.85 -0.34
N ALA A 81 -4.58 -6.84 -1.01
CA ALA A 81 -5.08 -6.70 -2.38
C ALA A 81 -6.11 -5.57 -2.52
N ALA A 82 -7.09 -5.49 -1.60
CA ALA A 82 -8.07 -4.41 -1.58
C ALA A 82 -7.39 -3.02 -1.46
N THR A 83 -6.40 -2.88 -0.58
CA THR A 83 -5.68 -1.61 -0.43
C THR A 83 -4.79 -1.23 -1.61
N GLN A 84 -4.36 -2.19 -2.44
CA GLN A 84 -3.70 -1.87 -3.71
C GLN A 84 -4.69 -1.17 -4.65
N GLY A 85 -5.93 -1.65 -4.71
CA GLY A 85 -7.01 -1.00 -5.47
C GLY A 85 -7.38 0.39 -4.91
N GLU A 86 -7.58 0.49 -3.59
CA GLU A 86 -7.93 1.77 -2.93
C GLU A 86 -6.85 2.85 -3.17
N ILE A 87 -5.58 2.52 -2.91
CA ILE A 87 -4.47 3.46 -3.06
C ILE A 87 -4.16 3.73 -4.54
N GLY A 88 -4.18 2.68 -5.37
CA GLY A 88 -3.97 2.81 -6.80
C GLY A 88 -4.99 3.72 -7.46
N TYR A 89 -6.26 3.62 -7.08
CA TYR A 89 -7.30 4.56 -7.53
C TYR A 89 -6.99 6.01 -7.15
N VAL A 90 -6.63 6.27 -5.89
CA VAL A 90 -6.28 7.62 -5.41
C VAL A 90 -5.10 8.19 -6.21
N LEU A 91 -4.03 7.41 -6.39
CA LEU A 91 -2.84 7.81 -7.14
C LEU A 91 -3.15 8.02 -8.63
N GLN A 92 -3.93 7.13 -9.26
CA GLN A 92 -4.35 7.28 -10.65
C GLN A 92 -5.14 8.56 -10.86
N TYR A 93 -6.11 8.84 -9.99
CA TYR A 93 -6.96 10.02 -10.11
C TYR A 93 -6.13 11.30 -9.92
N ALA A 94 -5.18 11.32 -8.98
CA ALA A 94 -4.29 12.45 -8.76
C ALA A 94 -3.35 12.67 -9.97
N MET A 95 -2.80 11.59 -10.53
CA MET A 95 -1.98 11.66 -11.73
C MET A 95 -2.76 12.11 -12.96
N TRP A 96 -4.00 11.62 -13.14
CA TRP A 96 -4.86 12.06 -14.24
C TRP A 96 -5.06 13.57 -14.21
N GLN A 97 -5.40 14.16 -13.06
CA GLN A 97 -5.52 15.61 -12.94
C GLN A 97 -4.21 16.34 -13.25
N ALA A 98 -3.09 15.86 -12.71
CA ALA A 98 -1.79 16.51 -12.90
C ALA A 98 -1.30 16.44 -14.36
N LEU A 99 -1.55 15.32 -15.04
CA LEU A 99 -1.22 15.14 -16.47
C LEU A 99 -2.08 16.05 -17.35
N GLN A 100 -3.40 16.10 -17.09
CA GLN A 100 -4.33 16.93 -17.84
C GLN A 100 -4.01 18.42 -17.70
N ALA A 101 -3.59 18.87 -16.51
CA ALA A 101 -3.16 20.26 -16.29
C ALA A 101 -1.94 20.67 -17.15
N GLU A 102 -1.12 19.70 -17.56
CA GLU A 102 0.05 19.90 -18.42
C GLU A 102 -0.22 19.52 -19.89
N GLY A 103 -1.47 19.25 -20.26
CA GLY A 103 -1.86 18.83 -21.61
C GLY A 103 -1.34 17.45 -22.01
N MET A 104 -0.94 16.62 -21.04
CA MET A 104 -0.39 15.27 -21.26
C MET A 104 -1.50 14.22 -21.24
N ARG A 105 -1.39 13.21 -22.12
CA ARG A 105 -2.34 12.09 -22.23
C ARG A 105 -1.71 10.73 -21.89
N THR A 106 -0.60 10.72 -21.15
CA THR A 106 0.08 9.50 -20.75
C THR A 106 -0.88 8.61 -19.94
N PRO A 107 -1.18 7.38 -20.36
CA PRO A 107 -2.08 6.52 -19.61
C PRO A 107 -1.41 6.06 -18.32
N VAL A 108 -2.23 5.89 -17.27
CA VAL A 108 -1.81 5.44 -15.95
C VAL A 108 -2.62 4.20 -15.60
N VAL A 109 -1.96 3.15 -15.12
CA VAL A 109 -2.60 1.89 -14.75
C VAL A 109 -2.10 1.37 -13.41
N THR A 110 -3.00 0.85 -12.59
CA THR A 110 -2.74 0.13 -11.35
C THR A 110 -2.90 -1.35 -11.63
N LEU A 111 -1.88 -2.12 -11.31
CA LEU A 111 -1.89 -3.56 -11.41
C LEU A 111 -1.90 -4.14 -10.00
N ILE A 112 -2.95 -4.91 -9.67
CA ILE A 112 -2.91 -5.78 -8.49
C ILE A 112 -1.71 -6.71 -8.66
N THR A 113 -0.84 -6.71 -7.66
CA THR A 113 0.46 -7.37 -7.72
C THR A 113 0.58 -8.36 -6.59
N GLN A 114 0.92 -9.60 -6.94
CA GLN A 114 1.24 -10.68 -6.02
C GLN A 114 2.75 -10.82 -5.93
N VAL A 115 3.23 -11.08 -4.72
CA VAL A 115 4.65 -11.33 -4.46
C VAL A 115 4.77 -12.66 -3.75
N ARG A 116 5.46 -13.60 -4.41
CA ARG A 116 5.73 -14.92 -3.85
C ARG A 116 6.70 -14.78 -2.68
N VAL A 117 6.37 -15.43 -1.59
CA VAL A 117 7.19 -15.53 -0.38
C VAL A 117 7.42 -17.00 -0.03
N ASP A 118 8.37 -17.28 0.86
CA ASP A 118 8.58 -18.65 1.33
C ASP A 118 7.54 -18.99 2.40
N ALA A 119 6.73 -20.03 2.20
CA ALA A 119 5.75 -20.48 3.19
C ALA A 119 6.39 -20.92 4.52
N GLY A 120 7.68 -21.29 4.52
CA GLY A 120 8.47 -21.61 5.70
C GLY A 120 9.17 -20.41 6.35
N ASP A 121 8.92 -19.18 5.90
CA ASP A 121 9.63 -18.00 6.41
C ASP A 121 9.41 -17.79 7.93
N PRO A 122 10.47 -17.62 8.74
CA PRO A 122 10.35 -17.39 10.18
C PRO A 122 9.48 -16.18 10.57
N ALA A 123 9.27 -15.22 9.67
CA ALA A 123 8.41 -14.06 9.89
C ALA A 123 6.95 -14.44 10.16
N PHE A 124 6.48 -15.59 9.67
CA PHE A 124 5.14 -16.10 9.97
C PHE A 124 4.98 -16.47 11.46
N ALA A 125 6.01 -17.09 12.04
CA ALA A 125 6.02 -17.44 13.45
C ALA A 125 6.33 -16.25 14.36
N ARG A 126 7.02 -15.22 13.84
CA ARG A 126 7.38 -14.01 14.60
C ARG A 126 7.00 -12.74 13.84
N PRO A 127 5.73 -12.31 13.92
CA PRO A 127 5.27 -11.04 13.35
C PRO A 127 6.01 -9.85 13.95
N THR A 128 6.55 -8.97 13.10
CA THR A 128 7.32 -7.79 13.53
C THR A 128 6.88 -6.50 12.87
N LYS A 129 6.22 -6.55 11.71
CA LYS A 129 5.90 -5.36 10.92
C LYS A 129 4.65 -4.67 11.45
N PRO A 130 4.76 -3.42 11.93
CA PRO A 130 3.63 -2.76 12.57
C PRO A 130 2.67 -2.14 11.54
N ILE A 131 1.37 -2.35 11.73
CA ILE A 131 0.29 -1.84 10.88
C ILE A 131 -0.77 -1.09 11.70
N GLY A 132 -1.54 -0.23 11.04
CA GLY A 132 -2.61 0.53 11.71
C GLY A 132 -2.12 1.51 12.78
N PRO A 133 -3.05 2.02 13.61
CA PRO A 133 -2.79 3.07 14.60
C PRO A 133 -2.08 2.53 15.87
N PHE A 134 -1.77 3.45 16.78
CA PHE A 134 -1.31 3.12 18.14
C PHE A 134 -2.50 2.89 19.08
N TYR A 135 -2.31 1.99 20.03
CA TYR A 135 -3.27 1.61 21.06
C TYR A 135 -2.65 1.75 22.45
N THR A 136 -3.49 1.97 23.47
CA THR A 136 -3.08 1.84 24.87
C THR A 136 -2.87 0.38 25.23
N ARG A 137 -2.21 0.12 26.36
CA ARG A 137 -2.00 -1.25 26.88
C ARG A 137 -3.31 -2.02 27.01
N ASP A 138 -4.30 -1.42 27.68
CA ASP A 138 -5.60 -2.06 27.94
C ASP A 138 -6.35 -2.41 26.65
N VAL A 139 -6.29 -1.52 25.64
CA VAL A 139 -6.92 -1.80 24.34
C VAL A 139 -6.16 -2.90 23.59
N ALA A 140 -4.82 -2.91 23.68
CA ALA A 140 -4.01 -3.95 23.06
C ALA A 140 -4.23 -5.33 23.68
N GLU A 141 -4.35 -5.42 25.01
CA GLU A 141 -4.71 -6.65 25.72
C GLU A 141 -6.10 -7.13 25.32
N ARG A 142 -7.09 -6.23 25.29
CA ARG A 142 -8.43 -6.56 24.81
C ARG A 142 -8.45 -7.08 23.37
N TYR A 143 -7.66 -6.51 22.46
CA TYR A 143 -7.61 -6.96 21.06
C TYR A 143 -6.81 -8.25 20.86
N ARG A 144 -5.86 -8.55 21.74
CA ARG A 144 -5.27 -9.90 21.81
C ARG A 144 -6.34 -10.94 22.10
N ASP A 145 -7.19 -10.69 23.09
CA ASP A 145 -8.21 -11.66 23.51
C ASP A 145 -9.36 -11.78 22.51
N LEU A 146 -9.82 -10.66 21.95
CA LEU A 146 -10.99 -10.65 21.05
C LEU A 146 -10.68 -11.08 19.62
N PHE A 147 -9.49 -10.76 19.11
CA PHE A 147 -9.17 -10.90 17.70
C PHE A 147 -7.88 -11.67 17.41
N GLU A 148 -7.20 -12.15 18.47
CA GLU A 148 -5.92 -12.88 18.38
C GLU A 148 -4.82 -12.05 17.70
N TRP A 149 -4.85 -10.72 17.89
CA TRP A 149 -3.85 -9.85 17.29
C TRP A 149 -2.49 -10.01 17.96
N HIS A 150 -1.44 -10.17 17.15
CA HIS A 150 -0.09 -9.96 17.63
C HIS A 150 0.13 -8.46 17.86
N MET A 151 0.43 -8.08 19.10
CA MET A 151 0.67 -6.70 19.51
C MET A 151 2.11 -6.56 20.00
N ALA A 152 2.81 -5.52 19.53
CA ALA A 152 4.15 -5.15 19.97
C ALA A 152 4.14 -3.72 20.54
N GLU A 153 4.95 -3.50 21.58
CA GLU A 153 5.17 -2.17 22.16
C GLU A 153 6.20 -1.39 21.32
N ASP A 154 5.90 -0.13 21.02
CA ASP A 154 6.79 0.75 20.25
C ASP A 154 7.25 1.91 21.15
N SER A 155 8.36 1.67 21.86
CA SER A 155 9.20 2.67 22.54
C SER A 155 8.43 3.82 23.21
N SER A 156 7.56 3.51 24.19
CA SER A 156 6.70 4.46 24.94
C SER A 156 5.58 5.19 24.18
N ARG A 157 5.42 4.95 22.87
CA ARG A 157 4.33 5.53 22.05
C ARG A 157 3.04 4.72 22.11
N GLY A 158 3.07 3.57 22.77
CA GLY A 158 1.96 2.64 22.91
C GLY A 158 2.21 1.32 22.18
N TYR A 159 1.12 0.63 21.85
CA TYR A 159 1.13 -0.68 21.20
C TYR A 159 0.65 -0.58 19.77
N ARG A 160 1.20 -1.41 18.88
CA ARG A 160 0.71 -1.55 17.50
C ARG A 160 0.48 -3.02 17.16
N ARG A 161 -0.50 -3.26 16.30
CA ARG A 161 -0.69 -4.56 15.67
C ARG A 161 0.50 -4.85 14.77
N VAL A 162 1.09 -6.03 14.89
CA VAL A 162 2.15 -6.51 14.03
C VAL A 162 1.66 -7.68 13.18
N VAL A 163 2.17 -7.75 11.95
CA VAL A 163 1.89 -8.82 10.99
C VAL A 163 3.19 -9.42 10.48
N PRO A 164 3.16 -10.65 9.91
CA PRO A 164 4.33 -11.20 9.26
C PRO A 164 4.82 -10.30 8.13
N SER A 165 6.13 -10.30 7.91
CA SER A 165 6.78 -9.57 6.82
C SER A 165 7.90 -10.43 6.23
N PRO A 166 7.55 -11.53 5.54
CA PRO A 166 8.51 -12.43 4.94
C PRO A 166 9.30 -11.77 3.81
N GLU A 167 10.45 -12.34 3.47
CA GLU A 167 11.31 -11.81 2.41
C GLU A 167 10.69 -12.05 1.02
N PRO A 168 10.50 -11.01 0.19
CA PRO A 168 9.94 -11.17 -1.14
C PRO A 168 10.87 -11.98 -2.05
N LYS A 169 10.32 -12.95 -2.80
CA LYS A 169 11.09 -13.80 -3.72
C LYS A 169 10.86 -13.45 -5.18
N GLU A 170 9.61 -13.27 -5.60
CA GLU A 170 9.27 -13.04 -7.00
C GLU A 170 8.00 -12.19 -7.13
N ILE A 171 7.98 -11.29 -8.12
CA ILE A 171 6.78 -10.54 -8.51
C ILE A 171 6.09 -11.33 -9.63
N VAL A 172 4.88 -11.82 -9.36
CA VAL A 172 4.16 -12.69 -10.30
C VAL A 172 3.77 -11.93 -11.57
N GLU A 173 3.28 -10.70 -11.44
CA GLU A 173 2.85 -9.87 -12.58
C GLU A 173 4.01 -9.08 -13.24
N LEU A 174 5.26 -9.49 -13.06
CA LEU A 174 6.43 -8.77 -13.58
C LEU A 174 6.36 -8.56 -15.10
N GLU A 175 5.98 -9.60 -15.85
CA GLU A 175 5.85 -9.52 -17.31
C GLU A 175 4.80 -8.49 -17.74
N ALA A 176 3.65 -8.45 -17.04
CA ALA A 176 2.59 -7.49 -17.31
C ALA A 176 3.04 -6.04 -17.00
N ILE A 177 3.75 -5.86 -15.88
CA ILE A 177 4.34 -4.56 -15.50
C ILE A 177 5.30 -4.09 -16.60
N GLN A 178 6.21 -4.96 -17.06
CA GLN A 178 7.17 -4.65 -18.12
C GLN A 178 6.46 -4.28 -19.43
N ALA A 179 5.47 -5.05 -19.85
CA ALA A 179 4.71 -4.78 -21.06
C ALA A 179 4.00 -3.40 -21.03
N CYS A 180 3.45 -2.99 -19.89
CA CYS A 180 2.86 -1.66 -19.72
C CYS A 180 3.91 -0.54 -19.78
N VAL A 181 5.06 -0.73 -19.12
CA VAL A 181 6.17 0.24 -19.13
C VAL A 181 6.74 0.43 -20.54
N GLU A 182 6.89 -0.66 -21.29
CA GLU A 182 7.38 -0.63 -22.67
C GLU A 182 6.45 0.14 -23.61
N ARG A 183 5.13 0.02 -23.40
CA ARG A 183 4.09 0.79 -24.08
C ARG A 183 4.03 2.26 -23.65
N GLY A 184 4.84 2.68 -22.67
CA GLY A 184 4.94 4.07 -22.24
C GLY A 184 3.88 4.50 -21.22
N LEU A 185 3.23 3.54 -20.56
CA LEU A 185 2.30 3.83 -19.47
C LEU A 185 3.08 4.16 -18.20
N VAL A 186 2.46 4.97 -17.33
CA VAL A 186 2.83 5.00 -15.92
C VAL A 186 2.16 3.82 -15.23
N VAL A 187 2.95 3.00 -14.54
CA VAL A 187 2.45 1.80 -13.87
C VAL A 187 2.52 1.98 -12.37
N ILE A 188 1.43 1.76 -11.65
CA ILE A 188 1.41 1.60 -10.19
C ILE A 188 1.33 0.10 -9.91
N ALA A 189 2.31 -0.46 -9.21
CA ALA A 189 2.38 -1.90 -8.92
C ALA A 189 3.15 -2.19 -7.61
N GLY A 190 3.08 -3.43 -7.13
CA GLY A 190 3.73 -3.88 -5.90
C GLY A 190 3.17 -3.22 -4.63
N GLY A 191 1.91 -2.78 -4.66
CA GLY A 191 1.29 -2.07 -3.56
C GLY A 191 1.27 -2.90 -2.27
N GLY A 192 1.73 -2.30 -1.17
CA GLY A 192 1.84 -2.99 0.13
C GLY A 192 2.89 -4.11 0.20
N GLY A 193 3.67 -4.30 -0.88
CA GLY A 193 4.62 -5.38 -1.04
C GLY A 193 4.06 -6.61 -1.77
N GLY A 194 2.76 -6.65 -2.10
CA GLY A 194 2.09 -7.85 -2.61
C GLY A 194 2.09 -9.01 -1.63
N TRP A 195 1.19 -9.99 -1.79
CA TRP A 195 1.21 -11.19 -0.96
C TRP A 195 0.62 -12.37 -1.72
N THR A 196 1.42 -13.43 -1.88
CA THR A 196 0.95 -14.78 -2.23
C THR A 196 1.94 -15.80 -1.66
N SER A 197 1.43 -16.88 -1.07
CA SER A 197 2.21 -17.96 -0.45
C SER A 197 2.11 -19.23 -1.29
#